data_AF-A0AB33SYG8-F1
#
_entry.id   AF-A0AB33SYG8-F1
#
_cell.length_a   1.000
_cell.length_b   1.000
_cell.length_c   1.000
_cell.angle_alpha   90.00
_cell.angle_beta   90.00
_cell.angle_gamma   90.00
#
_symmetry.space_group_name_H-M   'P 1'
#
loop_
_entity.id
_entity.type
_entity.pdbx_description
1 polymer ?
#
loop_
_entity_poly.entity_id
_entity_poly.type
_entity_poly.pdbx_seq_one_letter_code
_entity_poly.pdbx_strand_id
1 'polypeptide(L)'
;MKTEWNRVGTVEILRFRVYPIDPNAQHDPLGTTVCVEPGAYPLYRRFDAYCWIMTGQINQRQGKLGDGLYEINQGDKPTGLEVQFPSRTYGPDEFADLLDSPVAKEGESQRLRILVERRHSDG
;
A
#
# COMPACT_ATOMS: atom_id res chain seq x y z
N MET A 1 11.95 -25.12 -8.16
CA MET A 1 12.73 -23.85 -8.04
C MET A 1 11.89 -22.90 -7.21
N LYS A 2 12.32 -22.51 -6.01
CA LYS A 2 11.56 -21.52 -5.21
C LYS A 2 11.82 -20.15 -5.83
N THR A 3 10.80 -19.56 -6.44
CA THR A 3 10.92 -18.22 -7.00
C THR A 3 10.74 -17.21 -5.88
N GLU A 4 11.84 -16.62 -5.44
CA GLU A 4 11.84 -15.68 -4.32
C GLU A 4 11.38 -14.29 -4.78
N TRP A 5 10.85 -13.51 -3.83
CA TRP A 5 10.54 -12.10 -4.05
C TRP A 5 11.85 -11.31 -4.12
N ASN A 6 12.04 -10.58 -5.22
CA ASN A 6 13.23 -9.77 -5.44
C ASN A 6 12.88 -8.29 -5.32
N ARG A 7 13.67 -7.52 -4.58
CA ARG A 7 13.50 -6.06 -4.57
C ARG A 7 13.81 -5.51 -5.97
N VAL A 8 12.91 -4.69 -6.50
CA VAL A 8 13.01 -4.08 -7.84
C VAL A 8 12.80 -2.58 -7.82
N GLY A 9 12.68 -1.96 -6.65
CA GLY A 9 12.57 -0.52 -6.52
C GLY A 9 11.89 -0.08 -5.23
N THR A 10 11.13 1.01 -5.34
CA THR A 10 10.52 1.70 -4.20
C THR A 10 9.13 2.23 -4.58
N VAL A 11 8.18 2.14 -3.64
CA VAL A 11 6.90 2.84 -3.67
C VAL A 11 6.91 3.88 -2.56
N GLU A 12 6.83 5.14 -2.92
CA GLU A 12 6.66 6.24 -1.98
C GLU A 12 5.18 6.56 -1.83
N ILE A 13 4.68 6.46 -0.60
CA ILE A 13 3.35 6.91 -0.21
C ILE A 13 3.46 8.39 0.16
N LEU A 14 2.75 9.25 -0.55
CA LEU A 14 2.89 10.72 -0.43
C LEU A 14 1.91 11.33 0.59
N ARG A 15 0.87 10.59 0.99
CA ARG A 15 -0.15 11.01 1.95
C ARG A 15 -0.55 9.84 2.82
N PHE A 16 -0.99 10.11 4.03
CA PHE A 16 -1.52 9.10 4.94
C PHE A 16 -2.56 8.20 4.26
N ARG A 17 -2.46 6.88 4.49
CA ARG A 17 -3.39 5.88 3.92
C ARG A 17 -3.84 4.89 4.97
N VAL A 18 -5.05 4.39 4.79
CA VAL A 18 -5.60 3.28 5.57
C VAL A 18 -5.71 2.08 4.66
N TYR A 19 -5.18 0.94 5.11
CA TYR A 19 -5.25 -0.33 4.42
C TYR A 19 -6.02 -1.34 5.28
N PRO A 20 -6.77 -2.29 4.68
CA PRO A 20 -7.18 -3.47 5.42
C PRO A 20 -5.92 -4.30 5.78
N ILE A 21 -5.87 -4.89 6.97
CA ILE A 21 -4.74 -5.74 7.37
C ILE A 21 -4.65 -7.01 6.51
N ASP A 22 -5.81 -7.54 6.11
CA ASP A 22 -5.91 -8.58 5.10
C ASP A 22 -6.17 -7.90 3.75
N PRO A 23 -5.19 -7.88 2.83
CA PRO A 23 -5.35 -7.24 1.54
C PRO A 23 -6.34 -7.97 0.61
N ASN A 24 -6.77 -9.18 0.97
CA ASN A 24 -7.72 -9.99 0.21
C ASN A 24 -9.12 -10.03 0.84
N ALA A 25 -9.31 -9.45 2.03
CA ALA A 25 -10.61 -9.42 2.66
C ALA A 25 -11.60 -8.62 1.81
N GLN A 26 -12.80 -9.17 1.59
CA GLN A 26 -13.92 -8.39 1.11
C GLN A 26 -14.19 -7.26 2.11
N HIS A 27 -14.64 -6.09 1.63
CA HIS A 27 -14.91 -4.91 2.46
C HIS A 27 -15.93 -5.25 3.58
N ASP A 28 -15.44 -5.74 4.71
CA ASP A 28 -16.23 -6.04 5.89
C ASP A 28 -16.18 -4.82 6.83
N PRO A 29 -17.33 -4.30 7.29
CA PRO A 29 -17.37 -3.20 8.23
C PRO A 29 -16.67 -3.45 9.58
N LEU A 30 -16.23 -4.66 9.88
CA LEU A 30 -15.46 -5.02 11.08
C LEU A 30 -13.96 -5.31 10.81
N GLY A 31 -13.47 -5.03 9.59
CA GLY A 31 -12.09 -5.31 9.21
C GLY A 31 -11.06 -4.52 10.03
N THR A 32 -10.05 -5.22 10.56
CA THR A 32 -8.87 -4.58 11.16
C THR A 32 -8.13 -3.79 10.08
N THR A 33 -7.96 -2.49 10.30
CA THR A 33 -7.22 -1.63 9.38
C THR A 33 -5.86 -1.22 9.93
N VAL A 34 -4.92 -0.93 9.04
CA VAL A 34 -3.59 -0.42 9.34
C VAL A 34 -3.45 0.98 8.74
N CYS A 35 -3.08 1.93 9.59
CA CYS A 35 -2.74 3.29 9.20
C CYS A 35 -1.27 3.33 8.78
N VAL A 36 -1.01 3.85 7.58
CA VAL A 36 0.33 3.95 6.99
C VAL A 36 0.63 5.42 6.72
N GLU A 37 1.68 5.91 7.36
CA GLU A 37 2.18 7.27 7.18
C GLU A 37 2.84 7.44 5.81
N PRO A 38 3.00 8.68 5.31
CA PRO A 38 3.85 8.94 4.16
C PRO A 38 5.26 8.43 4.37
N GLY A 39 5.83 7.80 3.34
CA GLY A 39 7.15 7.19 3.43
C GLY A 39 7.51 6.35 2.21
N ALA A 40 8.79 5.95 2.15
CA ALA A 40 9.32 5.12 1.08
C ALA A 40 9.36 3.64 1.51
N TYR A 41 8.76 2.78 0.69
CA TYR A 41 8.59 1.36 0.97
C TYR A 41 9.21 0.51 -0.14
N PRO A 42 9.90 -0.60 0.18
CA PRO A 42 10.55 -1.43 -0.83
C PRO A 42 9.52 -2.13 -1.73
N LEU A 43 9.68 -1.97 -3.04
CA LEU A 43 8.91 -2.68 -4.07
C LEU A 43 9.60 -4.00 -4.40
N TYR A 44 8.83 -5.08 -4.38
CA TYR A 44 9.25 -6.43 -4.73
C TYR A 44 8.52 -6.94 -5.96
N ARG A 45 9.19 -7.84 -6.69
CA ARG A 45 8.64 -8.57 -7.82
C ARG A 45 8.92 -10.06 -7.68
N ARG A 46 7.93 -10.89 -8.03
CA ARG A 46 8.08 -12.33 -8.20
C ARG A 46 7.38 -12.73 -9.50
N PHE A 47 8.14 -13.25 -10.45
CA PHE A 47 7.69 -13.44 -11.83
C PHE A 47 7.20 -12.12 -12.46
N ASP A 48 5.90 -11.98 -12.68
CA ASP A 48 5.20 -10.81 -13.22
C ASP A 48 4.35 -10.09 -12.16
N ALA A 49 4.34 -10.61 -10.93
CA ALA A 49 3.59 -10.04 -9.83
C ALA A 49 4.43 -9.04 -9.02
N TYR A 50 3.79 -7.97 -8.57
CA TYR A 50 4.37 -6.87 -7.81
C TYR A 50 3.69 -6.69 -6.46
N CYS A 51 4.47 -6.41 -5.41
CA CYS A 51 3.95 -5.98 -4.10
C CYS A 51 5.00 -5.12 -3.39
N TRP A 52 4.57 -4.34 -2.40
CA TRP A 52 5.50 -3.62 -1.52
C TRP A 52 5.18 -3.91 -0.06
N ILE A 53 6.20 -3.89 0.80
CA ILE A 53 6.05 -4.14 2.24
C ILE A 53 5.97 -2.80 2.96
N MET A 54 4.88 -2.60 3.70
CA MET A 54 4.61 -1.39 4.46
C MET A 54 4.75 -1.64 5.94
N THR A 55 5.11 -0.58 6.66
CA THR A 55 5.00 -0.51 8.12
C THR A 55 3.90 0.48 8.45
N GLY A 56 3.00 0.10 9.34
CA GLY A 56 1.94 0.97 9.80
C GLY A 56 1.46 0.54 11.19
N GLN A 57 0.46 1.25 11.70
CA GLN A 57 -0.10 1.00 13.03
C GLN A 57 -1.53 0.50 12.91
N ILE A 58 -1.85 -0.59 13.61
CA ILE A 58 -3.21 -1.11 13.66
C ILE A 58 -4.12 -0.04 14.27
N ASN A 59 -5.21 0.29 13.58
CA ASN A 59 -6.23 1.15 14.13
C ASN A 59 -7.21 0.28 14.95
N GLN A 60 -7.23 0.44 16.27
CA GLN A 60 -7.87 -0.54 17.16
C GLN A 60 -9.41 -0.48 17.20
N ARG A 61 -10.07 0.54 16.65
CA ARG A 61 -11.52 0.64 16.38
C ARG A 61 -11.86 2.08 15.97
N GLN A 62 -12.65 2.28 14.92
CA GLN A 62 -13.34 3.55 14.68
C GLN A 62 -14.85 3.33 14.69
N GLY A 63 -15.58 4.26 15.33
CA GLY A 63 -17.04 4.28 15.32
C GLY A 63 -17.56 4.60 13.92
N LYS A 64 -18.53 3.82 13.47
CA LYS A 64 -19.22 4.03 12.19
C LYS A 64 -20.12 5.27 12.26
N LEU A 65 -19.99 6.21 11.32
CA LEU A 65 -20.91 7.36 11.20
C LEU A 65 -22.15 7.08 10.32
N GLY A 66 -22.21 5.95 9.62
CA GLY A 66 -23.29 5.63 8.67
C GLY A 66 -22.85 5.73 7.21
N ASP A 67 -23.62 5.14 6.28
CA ASP A 67 -23.41 5.17 4.81
C ASP A 67 -21.97 4.87 4.31
N GLY A 68 -21.24 4.02 5.04
CA GLY A 68 -19.87 3.62 4.66
C GLY A 68 -18.80 4.68 4.91
N LEU A 69 -19.12 5.76 5.62
CA LEU A 69 -18.17 6.78 6.04
C LEU A 69 -17.56 6.43 7.41
N TYR A 70 -16.23 6.43 7.45
CA TYR A 70 -15.44 6.26 8.67
C TYR A 70 -14.79 7.60 9.01
N GLU A 71 -15.06 8.12 10.20
CA GLU A 71 -14.41 9.33 10.68
C GLU A 71 -13.11 8.95 11.39
N ILE A 72 -11.99 9.32 10.79
CA ILE A 72 -10.77 9.58 11.54
C ILE A 72 -10.92 11.01 12.03
N ASN A 73 -11.22 11.20 13.32
CA ASN A 73 -11.16 12.53 13.92
C ASN A 73 -9.78 13.12 13.61
N GLN A 74 -9.73 14.30 12.99
CA GLN A 74 -8.48 15.00 12.70
C GLN A 74 -7.80 15.37 14.03
N GLY A 75 -6.97 14.46 14.55
CA GLY A 75 -6.32 14.60 15.85
C GLY A 75 -5.98 13.26 16.52
N ASP A 76 -6.68 12.19 16.17
CA ASP A 76 -6.38 10.85 16.69
C ASP A 76 -5.17 10.26 15.96
N LYS A 77 -4.02 10.25 16.65
CA LYS A 77 -2.86 9.48 16.20
C LYS A 77 -3.19 7.99 16.34
N PRO A 78 -2.77 7.13 15.40
CA PRO A 78 -2.90 5.70 15.60
C PRO A 78 -2.12 5.29 16.86
N THR A 79 -2.77 4.59 17.79
CA THR A 79 -2.16 4.15 19.07
C THR A 79 -1.96 2.64 19.15
N GLY A 80 -2.37 1.89 18.13
CA GLY A 80 -2.24 0.44 18.13
C GLY A 80 -0.84 -0.06 17.78
N LEU A 81 -0.70 -1.38 17.76
CA LEU A 81 0.57 -2.06 17.49
C LEU A 81 1.11 -1.70 16.11
N GLU A 82 2.41 -1.42 16.05
CA GLU A 82 3.13 -1.34 14.78
C GLU A 82 3.20 -2.74 14.15
N VAL A 83 2.91 -2.81 12.85
CA VAL A 83 2.92 -4.04 12.07
C VAL A 83 3.58 -3.80 10.72
N GLN A 84 4.25 -4.85 10.23
CA GLN A 84 4.70 -4.93 8.84
C GLN A 84 3.75 -5.85 8.07
N PHE A 85 3.32 -5.42 6.90
CA PHE A 85 2.38 -6.17 6.07
C PHE A 85 2.58 -5.86 4.58
N PRO A 86 2.27 -6.81 3.68
CA PRO A 86 2.35 -6.56 2.26
C PRO A 86 1.16 -5.74 1.77
N SER A 87 1.37 -4.96 0.72
CA SER A 87 0.29 -4.48 -0.12
C SER A 87 -0.48 -5.65 -0.75
N ARG A 88 -1.63 -5.37 -1.38
CA ARG A 88 -2.17 -6.31 -2.36
C ARG A 88 -1.10 -6.66 -3.40
N THR A 89 -1.18 -7.88 -3.91
CA THR A 89 -0.35 -8.28 -5.04
C THR A 89 -1.00 -7.79 -6.33
N TYR A 90 -0.21 -7.20 -7.22
CA TYR A 90 -0.65 -6.73 -8.53
C TYR A 90 -0.07 -7.64 -9.61
N GLY A 91 -0.92 -8.14 -10.51
CA GLY A 91 -0.46 -8.75 -11.76
C GLY A 91 0.20 -7.73 -12.71
N PRO A 92 0.77 -8.15 -13.83
CA PRO A 92 1.43 -7.25 -14.78
C PRO A 92 0.48 -6.17 -15.32
N ASP A 93 -0.72 -6.55 -15.73
CA ASP A 93 -1.73 -5.62 -16.27
C ASP A 93 -2.24 -4.68 -15.17
N GLU A 94 -2.58 -5.21 -13.99
CA GLU A 94 -3.03 -4.40 -12.86
C GLU A 94 -1.96 -3.40 -12.39
N PHE A 95 -0.69 -3.78 -12.49
CA PHE A 95 0.42 -2.90 -12.15
C PHE A 95 0.61 -1.82 -13.20
N ALA A 96 0.46 -2.15 -14.49
CA ALA A 96 0.45 -1.17 -15.56
C ALA A 96 -0.70 -0.17 -15.41
N ASP A 97 -1.91 -0.66 -15.11
CA ASP A 97 -3.08 0.18 -14.84
C ASP A 97 -2.86 1.09 -13.63
N LEU A 98 -2.23 0.58 -12.56
CA LEU A 98 -1.85 1.38 -11.40
C LEU A 98 -0.89 2.51 -11.78
N LEU A 99 0.16 2.22 -12.55
CA LEU A 99 1.12 3.24 -13.02
C LEU A 99 0.43 4.31 -13.87
N ASP A 100 -0.60 3.93 -14.61
CA ASP A 100 -1.34 4.84 -15.48
C ASP A 100 -2.46 5.63 -14.77
N SER A 101 -2.80 5.25 -13.54
CA SER A 101 -3.84 5.88 -12.75
C SER A 101 -3.44 7.28 -12.24
N PRO A 102 -4.42 8.18 -12.00
CA PRO A 102 -4.15 9.50 -11.41
C PRO A 102 -3.48 9.46 -10.03
N VAL A 103 -3.57 8.34 -9.32
CA VAL A 103 -2.94 8.20 -8.00
C VAL A 103 -1.45 7.94 -8.08
N ALA A 104 -0.93 7.42 -9.19
CA ALA A 104 0.50 7.17 -9.41
C ALA A 104 1.17 8.20 -10.33
N LYS A 105 0.41 8.79 -11.27
CA LYS A 105 0.87 9.85 -12.15
C LYS A 105 1.12 11.15 -11.41
N GLU A 106 2.11 11.90 -11.87
CA GLU A 106 2.42 13.23 -11.35
C GLU A 106 1.23 14.19 -11.57
N GLY A 107 0.86 14.92 -10.51
CA GLY A 107 -0.26 15.84 -10.53
C GLY A 107 -0.91 16.01 -9.14
N GLU A 108 -1.96 16.83 -9.05
CA GLU A 108 -2.63 17.15 -7.77
C GLU A 108 -3.25 15.91 -7.08
N SER A 109 -3.62 14.91 -7.88
CA SER A 109 -4.20 13.66 -7.41
C SER A 109 -3.16 12.59 -7.06
N GLN A 110 -1.87 12.87 -7.24
CA GLN A 110 -0.82 11.91 -6.92
C GLN A 110 -0.86 11.54 -5.44
N ARG A 111 -0.82 10.25 -5.16
CA ARG A 111 -0.75 9.66 -3.80
C ARG A 111 0.39 8.67 -3.67
N LEU A 112 0.86 8.12 -4.79
CA LEU A 112 1.95 7.18 -4.89
C LEU A 112 2.97 7.70 -5.89
N ARG A 113 4.25 7.51 -5.59
CA ARG A 113 5.34 7.62 -6.57
C ARG A 113 6.04 6.28 -6.63
N ILE A 114 6.01 5.64 -7.80
CA ILE A 114 6.54 4.30 -7.99
C ILE A 114 7.79 4.40 -8.85
N LEU A 115 8.92 3.95 -8.31
CA LEU A 115 10.19 3.88 -9.00
C LEU A 115 10.62 2.43 -9.12
N VAL A 116 10.73 1.93 -10.35
CA VAL A 116 11.31 0.63 -10.65
C VAL A 116 12.77 0.83 -11.05
N GLU A 117 13.69 0.27 -10.26
CA GLU A 117 15.11 0.26 -10.56
C GLU A 117 15.34 -0.65 -11.77
N ARG A 118 15.83 -0.09 -12.88
CA ARG A 118 16.30 -0.93 -13.98
C ARG A 118 17.53 -1.68 -13.50
N ARG A 119 17.52 -3.02 -13.56
CA ARG A 119 18.76 -3.78 -13.41
C ARG A 119 19.70 -3.32 -14.52
N HIS A 120 20.84 -2.76 -14.15
CA HIS A 120 21.99 -2.69 -15.04
C HIS A 120 22.27 -4.12 -15.50
N SER A 121 21.99 -4.37 -16.78
CA SER A 121 22.45 -5.58 -17.44
C SER A 121 23.86 -5.24 -17.88
N ASP A 122 24.84 -5.54 -17.04
CA ASP A 122 26.23 -5.53 -17.50
C ASP A 122 26.32 -6.63 -18.57
N GLY A 123 26.62 -6.19 -19.80
CA GLY A 123 26.70 -7.02 -20.99
C GLY A 123 27.91 -7.93 -21.03
#